data_AF-A0AAD7I7F0-F1
#
_entry.id   AF-A0AAD7I7F0-F1
#
_cell.length_a   1.000
_cell.length_b   1.000
_cell.length_c   1.000
_cell.angle_alpha   90.00
_cell.angle_beta   90.00
_cell.angle_gamma   90.00
#
_symmetry.space_group_name_H-M   'P 1'
#
loop_
_entity.id
_entity.type
_entity.pdbx_description
1 polymer ?
#
loop_
_entity_poly.entity_id
_entity_poly.type
_entity_poly.pdbx_seq_one_letter_code
_entity_poly.pdbx_strand_id
1 'polypeptide(L)'
;MQFPTQFPLSTPSAVACALGLIYLYVVRSLRWKRYNAIHRKYSAKFHAGKLTPEEAQEVVQLSFTYDYPKLLTSALSFALFKTYAIPTISKLLAETKQLGSQALVARRYTDTEILIATWIACPLNGHSTCADPGAPADDPRASIALARTNWLHSKYKISNEDFLYTLGLFMFEPATWAARYGWRALSPLERYASFVYWVEIGRKMNIQGIPDTAEEFQTWLRAYEEEYMIPAQSNHDVAKHTMNELLFAVPKSFGLRPFCEGIIRSLLEDRVRIAMMEPEAPRYASYVVHGLLGLVAFTQRHLLLPRWKPSAAVQIPLPKIEFTSKPWYKPRGQGLRFLRDRLLVLIGIHEDIPRLQYKCEGYFLHELGPINFEQEGHEEVMNMAAELQGCPVVDAWKPEPRK
;
A
#
# COMPACT_ATOMS: atom_id res chain seq x y z
N MET A 1 -51.24 -34.66 22.77
CA MET A 1 -49.85 -34.42 22.33
C MET A 1 -49.92 -33.93 20.88
N GLN A 2 -50.09 -32.62 20.68
CA GLN A 2 -50.05 -32.01 19.34
C GLN A 2 -48.62 -31.58 19.07
N PHE A 3 -47.96 -32.25 18.14
CA PHE A 3 -46.70 -31.78 17.57
C PHE A 3 -46.99 -30.55 16.71
N PRO A 4 -46.25 -29.43 16.85
CA PRO A 4 -46.49 -28.26 16.04
C PRO A 4 -46.15 -28.58 14.58
N THR A 5 -47.16 -28.37 13.74
CA THR A 5 -47.15 -28.41 12.29
C THR A 5 -45.98 -27.62 11.71
N GLN A 6 -45.23 -28.28 10.84
CA GLN A 6 -44.21 -27.67 9.98
C GLN A 6 -44.83 -26.46 9.25
N PHE A 7 -44.22 -25.28 9.41
CA PHE A 7 -44.60 -24.11 8.63
C PHE A 7 -44.15 -24.31 7.17
N PRO A 8 -45.06 -24.48 6.18
CA PRO A 8 -44.64 -24.51 4.79
C PRO A 8 -44.16 -23.11 4.41
N LEU A 9 -42.89 -23.00 3.98
CA LEU A 9 -42.37 -21.79 3.36
C LEU A 9 -43.29 -21.39 2.20
N SER A 10 -43.86 -20.19 2.24
CA SER A 10 -44.65 -19.67 1.12
C SER A 10 -43.82 -19.66 -0.16
N THR A 11 -44.43 -19.87 -1.33
CA THR A 11 -43.75 -19.94 -2.63
C THR A 11 -42.79 -18.75 -2.87
N PRO A 12 -43.15 -17.49 -2.53
CA PRO A 12 -42.23 -16.36 -2.60
C PRO A 12 -41.02 -16.47 -1.65
N SER A 13 -41.22 -16.98 -0.43
CA SER A 13 -40.13 -17.20 0.53
C SER A 13 -39.14 -18.27 0.05
N ALA A 14 -39.66 -19.37 -0.51
CA ALA A 14 -38.82 -20.44 -1.07
C ALA A 14 -37.99 -19.94 -2.26
N VAL A 15 -38.57 -19.14 -3.16
CA VAL A 15 -37.86 -18.51 -4.28
C VAL A 15 -36.78 -17.55 -3.80
N ALA A 16 -37.07 -16.70 -2.81
CA ALA A 16 -36.08 -15.78 -2.24
C ALA A 16 -34.90 -16.52 -1.59
N CYS A 17 -35.16 -17.60 -0.84
CA CYS A 17 -34.11 -18.45 -0.28
C CYS A 17 -33.25 -19.10 -1.37
N ALA A 18 -33.87 -19.64 -2.42
CA ALA A 18 -33.14 -20.24 -3.54
C ALA A 18 -32.23 -19.22 -4.24
N LEU A 19 -32.75 -18.02 -4.53
CA LEU A 19 -31.96 -16.93 -5.13
C LEU A 19 -30.80 -16.49 -4.22
N GLY A 20 -31.02 -16.42 -2.91
CA GLY A 20 -29.98 -16.13 -1.93
C GLY A 20 -28.86 -17.18 -1.95
N LEU A 21 -29.20 -18.47 -1.95
CA LEU A 21 -28.21 -19.55 -2.02
C LEU A 21 -27.44 -19.54 -3.35
N ILE A 22 -28.11 -19.30 -4.47
CA ILE A 22 -27.48 -19.15 -5.78
C ILE A 22 -26.50 -17.98 -5.76
N TYR A 23 -26.91 -16.82 -5.23
CA TYR A 23 -26.04 -15.65 -5.12
C TYR A 23 -24.79 -15.95 -4.28
N LEU A 24 -24.94 -16.56 -3.10
CA LEU A 24 -23.82 -16.94 -2.24
C LEU A 24 -22.87 -17.94 -2.92
N TYR A 25 -23.42 -18.89 -3.69
CA TYR A 25 -22.62 -19.82 -4.49
C TYR A 25 -21.82 -19.10 -5.59
N VAL A 26 -22.44 -18.15 -6.30
CA VAL A 26 -21.79 -17.33 -7.33
C VAL A 26 -20.67 -16.48 -6.72
N VAL A 27 -20.94 -15.79 -5.62
CA VAL A 27 -19.95 -15.00 -4.87
C VAL A 27 -18.76 -15.87 -4.50
N ARG A 28 -19.00 -17.03 -3.87
CA ARG A 28 -17.94 -17.95 -3.46
C ARG A 28 -17.14 -18.46 -4.67
N SER A 29 -17.81 -18.92 -5.72
CA SER A 29 -17.14 -19.49 -6.90
C SER A 29 -16.27 -18.47 -7.63
N LEU A 30 -16.79 -17.27 -7.87
CA LEU A 30 -16.04 -16.22 -8.54
C LEU A 30 -14.87 -15.72 -7.69
N ARG A 31 -15.04 -15.62 -6.37
CA ARG A 31 -14.01 -15.11 -5.46
C ARG A 31 -12.75 -15.96 -5.46
N TRP A 32 -12.90 -17.28 -5.50
CA TRP A 32 -11.76 -18.21 -5.52
C TRP A 32 -11.23 -18.52 -6.92
N LYS A 33 -11.89 -18.05 -7.99
CA LYS A 33 -11.52 -18.35 -9.39
C LYS A 33 -10.08 -17.94 -9.71
N ARG A 34 -9.70 -16.69 -9.38
CA ARG A 34 -8.35 -16.16 -9.66
C ARG A 34 -7.29 -16.78 -8.76
N TYR A 35 -7.58 -16.88 -7.46
CA TYR A 35 -6.74 -17.59 -6.51
C TYR A 35 -6.39 -19.00 -7.01
N ASN A 36 -7.38 -19.79 -7.37
CA ASN A 36 -7.17 -21.15 -7.86
C ASN A 36 -6.40 -21.20 -9.18
N ALA A 37 -6.60 -20.22 -10.07
CA ALA A 37 -5.85 -20.13 -11.32
C ALA A 37 -4.35 -19.88 -11.08
N ILE A 38 -4.02 -18.91 -10.23
CA ILE A 38 -2.63 -18.61 -9.84
C ILE A 38 -1.98 -19.81 -9.15
N HIS A 39 -2.69 -20.47 -8.23
CA HIS A 39 -2.15 -21.64 -7.53
C HIS A 39 -1.93 -22.82 -8.46
N ARG A 40 -2.83 -23.09 -9.42
CA ARG A 40 -2.60 -24.11 -10.44
C ARG A 40 -1.41 -23.80 -11.34
N LYS A 41 -1.23 -22.53 -11.70
CA LYS A 41 -0.11 -22.07 -12.55
C LYS A 41 1.24 -22.24 -11.86
N TYR A 42 1.33 -21.93 -10.57
CA TYR A 42 2.61 -21.78 -9.86
C TYR A 42 2.91 -22.82 -8.77
N SER A 43 1.98 -23.72 -8.43
CA SER A 43 2.18 -24.71 -7.36
C SER A 43 3.43 -25.58 -7.56
N ALA A 44 3.67 -26.10 -8.76
CA ALA A 44 4.85 -26.92 -9.04
C ALA A 44 6.17 -26.15 -8.83
N LYS A 45 6.23 -24.89 -9.30
CA LYS A 45 7.41 -24.03 -9.14
C LYS A 45 7.64 -23.63 -7.68
N PHE A 46 6.57 -23.38 -6.94
CA PHE A 46 6.63 -23.12 -5.50
C PHE A 46 7.20 -24.30 -4.73
N HIS A 47 6.69 -25.52 -4.96
CA HIS A 47 7.23 -26.71 -4.30
C HIS A 47 8.69 -27.00 -4.67
N ALA A 48 9.13 -26.58 -5.86
CA ALA A 48 10.52 -26.67 -6.28
C ALA A 48 11.41 -25.53 -5.77
N GLY A 49 10.85 -24.46 -5.17
CA GLY A 49 11.60 -23.26 -4.77
C GLY A 49 12.17 -22.46 -5.95
N LYS A 50 11.46 -22.41 -7.09
CA LYS A 50 11.97 -21.88 -8.37
C LYS A 50 11.08 -20.80 -8.99
N LEU A 51 10.38 -19.99 -8.18
CA LEU A 51 9.70 -18.82 -8.72
C LEU A 51 10.73 -17.77 -9.15
N THR A 52 10.58 -17.23 -10.35
CA THR A 52 11.34 -16.02 -10.72
C THR A 52 10.71 -14.78 -10.09
N PRO A 53 11.44 -13.65 -9.97
CA PRO A 53 10.87 -12.40 -9.46
C PRO A 53 9.63 -11.92 -10.24
N GLU A 54 9.56 -12.15 -11.54
CA GLU A 54 8.42 -11.77 -12.40
C GLU A 54 7.20 -12.64 -12.10
N GLU A 55 7.40 -13.94 -11.92
CA GLU A 55 6.32 -14.87 -11.53
C GLU A 55 5.83 -14.57 -10.11
N ALA A 56 6.76 -14.26 -9.22
CA ALA A 56 6.46 -13.81 -7.88
C ALA A 56 5.67 -12.49 -7.90
N GLN A 57 6.02 -11.54 -8.77
CA GLN A 57 5.27 -10.30 -8.97
C GLN A 57 3.82 -10.57 -9.40
N GLU A 58 3.58 -11.48 -10.36
CA GLU A 58 2.21 -11.84 -10.77
C GLU A 58 1.39 -12.39 -9.59
N VAL A 59 2.00 -13.22 -8.75
CA VAL A 59 1.35 -13.76 -7.54
C VAL A 59 1.05 -12.64 -6.53
N VAL A 60 1.99 -11.71 -6.31
CA VAL A 60 1.81 -10.55 -5.41
C VAL A 60 0.68 -9.64 -5.92
N GLN A 61 0.62 -9.40 -7.23
CA GLN A 61 -0.40 -8.56 -7.85
C GLN A 61 -1.82 -9.08 -7.65
N LEU A 62 -2.04 -10.41 -7.53
CA LEU A 62 -3.36 -10.95 -7.18
C LEU A 62 -3.87 -10.32 -5.88
N SER A 63 -3.04 -10.33 -4.84
CA SER A 63 -3.40 -9.82 -3.52
C SER A 63 -3.52 -8.30 -3.51
N PHE A 64 -2.58 -7.59 -4.14
CA PHE A 64 -2.54 -6.13 -4.14
C PHE A 64 -3.57 -5.47 -5.08
N THR A 65 -4.05 -6.16 -6.12
CA THR A 65 -4.92 -5.53 -7.12
C THR A 65 -6.35 -6.08 -7.17
N TYR A 66 -6.57 -7.32 -6.70
CA TYR A 66 -7.91 -7.94 -6.71
C TYR A 66 -8.45 -8.17 -5.31
N ASP A 67 -7.71 -8.84 -4.44
CA ASP A 67 -8.25 -9.34 -3.18
C ASP A 67 -8.31 -8.25 -2.11
N TYR A 68 -7.21 -7.50 -1.93
CA TYR A 68 -7.00 -6.58 -0.81
C TYR A 68 -6.45 -5.18 -1.14
N PRO A 69 -6.77 -4.52 -2.27
CA PRO A 69 -6.07 -3.29 -2.65
C PRO A 69 -5.97 -2.25 -1.54
N LYS A 70 -7.09 -1.90 -0.92
CA LYS A 70 -7.11 -0.91 0.17
C LYS A 70 -6.43 -1.42 1.43
N LEU A 71 -6.66 -2.68 1.80
CA LEU A 71 -6.11 -3.24 3.03
C LEU A 71 -4.58 -3.36 2.96
N LEU A 72 -4.01 -3.85 1.85
CA LEU A 72 -2.56 -4.00 1.73
C LEU A 72 -1.86 -2.67 1.50
N THR A 73 -2.48 -1.72 0.76
CA THR A 73 -1.95 -0.35 0.72
C THR A 73 -1.90 0.26 2.11
N SER A 74 -2.97 0.12 2.93
CA SER A 74 -2.95 0.58 4.32
C SER A 74 -1.91 -0.16 5.17
N ALA A 75 -1.71 -1.46 4.97
CA ALA A 75 -0.66 -2.22 5.64
C ALA A 75 0.73 -1.66 5.32
N LEU A 76 1.00 -1.29 4.07
CA LEU A 76 2.26 -0.63 3.69
C LEU A 76 2.41 0.77 4.29
N SER A 77 1.32 1.54 4.39
CA SER A 77 1.35 2.83 5.10
C SER A 77 1.67 2.64 6.59
N PHE A 78 1.13 1.60 7.23
CA PHE A 78 1.44 1.26 8.62
C PHE A 78 2.86 0.70 8.80
N ALA A 79 3.37 -0.06 7.83
CA ALA A 79 4.76 -0.49 7.78
C ALA A 79 5.71 0.73 7.79
N LEU A 80 5.44 1.73 6.94
CA LEU A 80 6.17 2.99 6.95
C LEU A 80 6.04 3.71 8.30
N PHE A 81 4.85 3.77 8.88
CA PHE A 81 4.64 4.37 10.19
C PHE A 81 5.46 3.67 11.29
N LYS A 82 5.57 2.34 11.25
CA LYS A 82 6.36 1.53 12.18
C LYS A 82 7.85 1.87 12.14
N THR A 83 8.39 2.33 11.02
CA THR A 83 9.79 2.80 10.94
C THR A 83 10.08 4.01 11.83
N TYR A 84 9.06 4.80 12.17
CA TYR A 84 9.23 5.99 13.00
C TYR A 84 9.50 5.65 14.46
N ALA A 85 9.33 4.39 14.85
CA ALA A 85 9.68 3.88 16.16
C ALA A 85 11.17 3.53 16.29
N ILE A 86 11.97 3.70 15.23
CA ILE A 86 13.42 3.51 15.24
C ILE A 86 14.11 4.90 15.31
N PRO A 87 14.90 5.20 16.36
CA PRO A 87 15.48 6.54 16.55
C PRO A 87 16.37 7.05 15.40
N THR A 88 17.15 6.17 14.75
CA THR A 88 17.99 6.54 13.60
C THR A 88 17.15 7.02 12.42
N ILE A 89 16.07 6.28 12.11
CA ILE A 89 15.12 6.60 11.04
C ILE A 89 14.32 7.86 11.38
N SER A 90 13.73 7.95 12.58
CA SER A 90 12.88 9.07 12.96
C SER A 90 13.64 10.40 13.03
N LYS A 91 14.90 10.37 13.50
CA LYS A 91 15.78 11.54 13.50
C LYS A 91 16.07 12.02 12.08
N LEU A 92 16.41 11.11 11.18
CA LEU A 92 16.63 11.46 9.77
C LEU A 92 15.37 12.05 9.14
N LEU A 93 14.20 11.46 9.39
CA LEU A 93 12.91 11.98 8.91
C LEU A 93 12.62 13.39 9.42
N ALA A 94 12.88 13.66 10.70
CA ALA A 94 12.75 14.99 11.28
C ALA A 94 13.71 16.00 10.60
N GLU A 95 14.96 15.61 10.35
CA GLU A 95 15.98 16.43 9.69
C GLU A 95 15.63 16.78 8.24
N THR A 96 14.88 15.92 7.53
CA THR A 96 14.42 16.23 6.17
C THR A 96 13.47 17.42 6.08
N LYS A 97 12.84 17.80 7.22
CA LYS A 97 11.77 18.81 7.33
C LYS A 97 10.51 18.51 6.50
N GLN A 98 10.45 17.36 5.81
CA GLN A 98 9.29 16.97 5.00
C GLN A 98 8.08 16.56 5.85
N LEU A 99 8.25 16.41 7.16
CA LEU A 99 7.16 16.18 8.12
C LEU A 99 6.78 17.45 8.92
N GLY A 100 7.41 18.60 8.62
CA GLY A 100 7.26 19.83 9.41
C GLY A 100 5.97 20.62 9.16
N SER A 101 5.22 20.32 8.10
CA SER A 101 3.90 20.90 7.85
C SER A 101 2.97 19.87 7.21
N GLN A 102 1.67 20.06 7.40
CA GLN A 102 0.67 19.13 6.89
C GLN A 102 0.71 18.99 5.35
N ALA A 103 0.99 20.08 4.64
CA ALA A 103 1.11 20.04 3.18
C ALA A 103 2.28 19.19 2.68
N LEU A 104 3.41 19.25 3.39
CA LEU A 104 4.59 18.47 3.07
C LEU A 104 4.37 16.99 3.42
N VAL A 105 3.71 16.71 4.57
CA VAL A 105 3.34 15.35 4.97
C VAL A 105 2.44 14.72 3.90
N ALA A 106 1.36 15.38 3.50
CA ALA A 106 0.42 14.89 2.49
C ALA A 106 1.12 14.59 1.14
N ARG A 107 2.02 15.48 0.70
CA ARG A 107 2.80 15.26 -0.53
C ARG A 107 3.74 14.07 -0.38
N ARG A 108 4.51 14.00 0.71
CA ARG A 108 5.45 12.91 0.97
C ARG A 108 4.77 11.54 0.96
N TYR A 109 3.60 11.43 1.59
CA TYR A 109 2.82 10.20 1.57
C TYR A 109 2.35 9.86 0.15
N THR A 110 1.81 10.84 -0.58
CA THR A 110 1.33 10.64 -1.95
C THR A 110 2.47 10.21 -2.89
N ASP A 111 3.61 10.89 -2.85
CA ASP A 111 4.79 10.58 -3.67
C ASP A 111 5.31 9.15 -3.37
N THR A 112 5.39 8.80 -2.08
CA THR A 112 5.84 7.48 -1.63
C THR A 112 4.88 6.38 -2.09
N GLU A 113 3.57 6.58 -1.93
CA GLU A 113 2.55 5.63 -2.38
C GLU A 113 2.59 5.42 -3.89
N ILE A 114 2.73 6.51 -4.67
CA ILE A 114 2.84 6.43 -6.13
C ILE A 114 4.06 5.62 -6.53
N LEU A 115 5.24 5.92 -5.97
CA LEU A 115 6.47 5.21 -6.30
C LEU A 115 6.32 3.71 -6.00
N ILE A 116 5.87 3.35 -4.79
CA ILE A 116 5.68 1.94 -4.39
C ILE A 116 4.65 1.22 -5.25
N ALA A 117 3.48 1.83 -5.45
CA ALA A 117 2.44 1.25 -6.27
C ALA A 117 2.89 1.10 -7.73
N THR A 118 3.77 1.97 -8.23
CA THR A 118 4.30 1.89 -9.59
C THR A 118 5.11 0.62 -9.80
N TRP A 119 6.11 0.33 -8.96
CA TRP A 119 6.93 -0.89 -9.14
C TRP A 119 6.20 -2.18 -8.74
N ILE A 120 5.12 -2.11 -7.97
CA ILE A 120 4.22 -3.26 -7.73
C ILE A 120 3.35 -3.53 -8.97
N ALA A 121 2.78 -2.49 -9.58
CA ALA A 121 1.81 -2.63 -10.65
C ALA A 121 2.43 -2.76 -12.06
N CYS A 122 3.60 -2.16 -12.30
CA CYS A 122 4.29 -2.21 -13.58
C CYS A 122 5.33 -3.34 -13.60
N PRO A 123 5.66 -3.92 -14.77
CA PRO A 123 6.59 -5.04 -14.88
C PRO A 123 7.97 -4.70 -14.30
N LEU A 124 8.44 -5.49 -13.34
CA LEU A 124 9.72 -5.25 -12.67
C LEU A 124 10.92 -5.45 -13.61
N ASN A 125 10.77 -6.35 -14.59
CA ASN A 125 11.77 -6.60 -15.63
C ASN A 125 11.70 -5.60 -16.80
N GLY A 126 10.79 -4.61 -16.72
CA GLY A 126 10.59 -3.61 -17.75
C GLY A 126 9.98 -4.11 -19.05
N HIS A 127 9.43 -5.33 -19.10
CA HIS A 127 8.78 -5.88 -20.31
C HIS A 127 7.31 -6.16 -20.03
N SER A 128 6.43 -5.49 -20.78
CA SER A 128 4.98 -5.64 -20.61
C SER A 128 4.49 -6.92 -21.27
N THR A 129 3.87 -7.81 -20.50
CA THR A 129 3.11 -8.94 -21.04
C THR A 129 1.65 -8.57 -21.30
N CYS A 130 1.27 -7.29 -21.16
CA CYS A 130 -0.10 -6.84 -21.32
C CYS A 130 -0.50 -6.91 -22.79
N ALA A 131 -1.56 -7.68 -23.07
CA ALA A 131 -2.13 -7.88 -24.40
C ALA A 131 -2.96 -6.68 -24.91
N ASP A 132 -2.68 -5.46 -24.45
CA ASP A 132 -3.36 -4.26 -24.97
C ASP A 132 -2.74 -3.90 -26.33
N PRO A 133 -3.52 -3.91 -27.42
CA PRO A 133 -3.01 -3.56 -28.74
C PRO A 133 -2.48 -2.11 -28.73
N GLY A 134 -1.16 -1.95 -28.85
CA GLY A 134 -0.49 -0.65 -28.89
C GLY A 134 0.26 -0.23 -27.62
N ALA A 135 0.27 -1.04 -26.55
CA ALA A 135 1.19 -0.83 -25.45
C ALA A 135 2.64 -1.10 -25.92
N PRO A 136 3.63 -0.26 -25.57
CA PRO A 136 5.03 -0.55 -25.89
C PRO A 136 5.43 -1.89 -25.27
N ALA A 137 6.26 -2.67 -25.97
CA ALA A 137 6.81 -3.92 -25.45
C ALA A 137 7.62 -3.67 -24.16
N ASP A 138 8.25 -2.51 -24.06
CA ASP A 138 9.03 -2.07 -22.91
C ASP A 138 8.24 -1.11 -22.02
N ASP A 139 8.25 -1.37 -20.72
CA ASP A 139 7.60 -0.56 -19.68
C ASP A 139 8.61 -0.19 -18.57
N PRO A 140 9.33 0.92 -18.72
CA PRO A 140 10.40 1.29 -17.79
C PRO A 140 9.91 1.84 -16.45
N ARG A 141 8.59 1.94 -16.21
CA ARG A 141 8.04 2.67 -15.07
C ARG A 141 8.47 2.12 -13.71
N ALA A 142 8.53 0.79 -13.57
CA ALA A 142 9.01 0.18 -12.33
C ALA A 142 10.47 0.57 -12.05
N SER A 143 11.33 0.51 -13.08
CA SER A 143 12.73 0.89 -12.99
C SER A 143 12.93 2.38 -12.74
N ILE A 144 12.14 3.26 -13.37
CA ILE A 144 12.19 4.71 -13.11
C ILE A 144 11.78 5.03 -11.66
N ALA A 145 10.73 4.38 -11.15
CA ALA A 145 10.28 4.58 -9.77
C ALA A 145 11.32 4.09 -8.74
N LEU A 146 11.95 2.93 -8.98
CA LEU A 146 13.04 2.42 -8.14
C LEU A 146 14.28 3.31 -8.23
N ALA A 147 14.69 3.71 -9.43
CA ALA A 147 15.82 4.62 -9.65
C ALA A 147 15.60 5.96 -8.96
N ARG A 148 14.39 6.54 -9.06
CA ARG A 148 14.06 7.79 -8.37
C ARG A 148 14.16 7.63 -6.86
N THR A 149 13.69 6.50 -6.33
CA THR A 149 13.80 6.18 -4.90
C THR A 149 15.25 6.05 -4.45
N ASN A 150 16.07 5.30 -5.19
CA ASN A 150 17.50 5.15 -4.91
C ASN A 150 18.23 6.50 -4.96
N TRP A 151 17.94 7.33 -5.97
CA TRP A 151 18.53 8.66 -6.10
C TRP A 151 18.13 9.60 -4.96
N LEU A 152 16.86 9.58 -4.54
CA LEU A 152 16.41 10.37 -3.38
C LEU A 152 17.07 9.89 -2.10
N HIS A 153 17.19 8.58 -1.90
CA HIS A 153 17.84 7.98 -0.74
C HIS A 153 19.34 8.28 -0.69
N SER A 154 20.02 8.40 -1.84
CA SER A 154 21.46 8.71 -1.89
C SER A 154 21.82 10.11 -1.37
N LYS A 155 20.82 11.01 -1.25
CA LYS A 155 20.99 12.34 -0.64
C LYS A 155 21.07 12.31 0.89
N TYR A 156 20.90 11.14 1.50
CA TYR A 156 20.86 10.96 2.93
C TYR A 156 21.79 9.83 3.37
N LYS A 157 22.29 9.91 4.61
CA LYS A 157 23.08 8.83 5.22
C LYS A 157 22.15 7.86 5.93
N ILE A 158 21.72 6.82 5.21
CA ILE A 158 20.86 5.74 5.72
C ILE A 158 21.75 4.51 5.90
N SER A 159 21.67 3.85 7.07
CA SER A 159 22.41 2.61 7.31
C SER A 159 21.82 1.46 6.50
N ASN A 160 22.64 0.43 6.23
CA ASN A 160 22.15 -0.75 5.54
C ASN A 160 21.09 -1.48 6.39
N GLU A 161 21.24 -1.47 7.71
CA GLU A 161 20.32 -2.09 8.66
C GLU A 161 18.96 -1.38 8.66
N ASP A 162 18.92 -0.04 8.57
CA ASP A 162 17.66 0.71 8.45
C ASP A 162 16.96 0.41 7.12
N PHE A 163 17.71 0.26 6.02
CA PHE A 163 17.18 -0.21 4.75
C PHE A 163 16.63 -1.63 4.84
N LEU A 164 17.40 -2.55 5.41
CA LEU A 164 17.03 -3.95 5.53
C LEU A 164 15.82 -4.15 6.44
N TYR A 165 15.72 -3.41 7.54
CA TYR A 165 14.55 -3.35 8.40
C TYR A 165 13.32 -2.87 7.65
N THR A 166 13.44 -1.75 6.95
CA THR A 166 12.34 -1.18 6.17
C THR A 166 11.87 -2.16 5.09
N LEU A 167 12.80 -2.80 4.37
CA LEU A 167 12.50 -3.82 3.36
C LEU A 167 11.71 -5.00 3.96
N GLY A 168 12.11 -5.47 5.14
CA GLY A 168 11.42 -6.55 5.84
C GLY A 168 9.98 -6.20 6.21
N LEU A 169 9.72 -4.95 6.62
CA LEU A 169 8.35 -4.50 6.89
C LEU A 169 7.47 -4.55 5.63
N PHE A 170 7.98 -4.08 4.49
CA PHE A 170 7.28 -4.17 3.19
C PHE A 170 6.95 -5.62 2.79
N MET A 171 7.84 -6.54 3.13
CA MET A 171 7.73 -7.95 2.79
C MET A 171 6.69 -8.70 3.65
N PHE A 172 6.65 -8.44 4.96
CA PHE A 172 5.92 -9.26 5.93
C PHE A 172 4.64 -8.61 6.49
N GLU A 173 4.59 -7.29 6.68
CA GLU A 173 3.41 -6.61 7.24
C GLU A 173 2.13 -6.85 6.42
N PRO A 174 2.16 -6.85 5.07
CA PRO A 174 0.98 -7.19 4.26
C PRO A 174 0.37 -8.56 4.61
N ALA A 175 1.21 -9.57 4.86
CA ALA A 175 0.75 -10.91 5.20
C ALA A 175 0.12 -10.94 6.59
N THR A 176 0.73 -10.26 7.57
CA THR A 176 0.20 -10.09 8.94
C THR A 176 -1.17 -9.42 8.91
N TRP A 177 -1.31 -8.33 8.15
CA TRP A 177 -2.57 -7.61 8.00
C TRP A 177 -3.64 -8.42 7.27
N ALA A 178 -3.28 -9.14 6.21
CA ALA A 178 -4.21 -10.01 5.51
C ALA A 178 -4.74 -11.13 6.42
N ALA A 179 -3.89 -11.72 7.25
CA ALA A 179 -4.30 -12.75 8.20
C ALA A 179 -5.23 -12.22 9.30
N ARG A 180 -5.00 -10.98 9.76
CA ARG A 180 -5.76 -10.37 10.85
C ARG A 180 -7.06 -9.71 10.41
N TYR A 181 -7.05 -9.05 9.26
CA TYR A 181 -8.14 -8.15 8.81
C TYR A 181 -8.66 -8.45 7.41
N GLY A 182 -7.99 -9.35 6.67
CA GLY A 182 -8.42 -9.76 5.35
C GLY A 182 -9.55 -10.79 5.41
N TRP A 183 -10.31 -10.89 4.31
CA TRP A 183 -11.31 -11.95 4.13
C TRP A 183 -10.70 -13.38 4.04
N ARG A 184 -9.39 -13.50 3.80
CA ARG A 184 -8.54 -14.70 3.92
C ARG A 184 -7.08 -14.33 4.26
N ALA A 185 -6.34 -15.24 4.88
CA ALA A 185 -4.88 -15.11 4.93
C ALA A 185 -4.23 -15.32 3.55
N LEU A 186 -3.02 -14.78 3.35
CA LEU A 186 -2.18 -15.15 2.22
C LEU A 186 -1.74 -16.61 2.34
N SER A 187 -1.73 -17.34 1.23
CA SER A 187 -1.29 -18.74 1.18
C SER A 187 0.23 -18.87 1.34
N PRO A 188 0.77 -20.08 1.58
CA PRO A 188 2.20 -20.31 1.56
C PRO A 188 2.88 -19.88 0.25
N LEU A 189 2.25 -20.15 -0.90
CA LEU A 189 2.72 -19.71 -2.22
C LEU A 189 2.81 -18.17 -2.28
N GLU A 190 1.78 -17.46 -1.82
CA GLU A 190 1.74 -15.99 -1.87
C GLU A 190 2.76 -15.35 -0.93
N ARG A 191 2.98 -15.93 0.26
CA ARG A 191 4.02 -15.46 1.18
C ARG A 191 5.42 -15.68 0.63
N TYR A 192 5.67 -16.85 0.03
CA TYR A 192 6.94 -17.13 -0.63
C TYR A 192 7.17 -16.24 -1.86
N ALA A 193 6.14 -15.99 -2.66
CA ALA A 193 6.21 -15.03 -3.75
C ALA A 193 6.51 -13.61 -3.24
N SER A 194 5.87 -13.16 -2.16
CA SER A 194 6.19 -11.88 -1.52
C SER A 194 7.67 -11.80 -1.12
N PHE A 195 8.21 -12.87 -0.51
CA PHE A 195 9.63 -12.96 -0.16
C PHE A 195 10.53 -12.83 -1.40
N VAL A 196 10.33 -13.66 -2.43
CA VAL A 196 11.14 -13.63 -3.67
C VAL A 196 11.08 -12.25 -4.34
N TYR A 197 9.89 -11.67 -4.43
CA TYR A 197 9.67 -10.37 -5.06
C TYR A 197 10.39 -9.24 -4.31
N TRP A 198 10.24 -9.16 -2.99
CA TRP A 198 10.88 -8.10 -2.20
C TRP A 198 12.39 -8.29 -2.04
N VAL A 199 12.91 -9.52 -2.07
CA VAL A 199 14.36 -9.76 -2.18
C VAL A 199 14.91 -9.13 -3.45
N GLU A 200 14.22 -9.28 -4.59
CA GLU A 200 14.65 -8.65 -5.85
C GLU A 200 14.59 -7.12 -5.78
N ILE A 201 13.55 -6.55 -5.17
CA ILE A 201 13.50 -5.11 -4.90
C ILE A 201 14.69 -4.67 -4.04
N GLY A 202 15.00 -5.41 -2.97
CA GLY A 202 16.14 -5.13 -2.11
C GLY A 202 17.47 -5.13 -2.86
N ARG A 203 17.69 -6.10 -3.77
CA ARG A 203 18.85 -6.14 -4.65
C ARG A 203 18.92 -4.94 -5.58
N LYS A 204 17.80 -4.56 -6.21
CA LYS A 204 17.70 -3.36 -7.06
C LYS A 204 17.88 -2.05 -6.28
N MET A 205 17.70 -2.07 -4.96
CA MET A 205 18.00 -0.96 -4.06
C MET A 205 19.41 -1.04 -3.44
N ASN A 206 20.23 -2.01 -3.85
CA ASN A 206 21.58 -2.26 -3.34
C ASN A 206 21.64 -2.55 -1.82
N ILE A 207 20.57 -3.13 -1.27
CA ILE A 207 20.51 -3.56 0.15
C ILE A 207 21.30 -4.84 0.32
N GLN A 208 22.22 -4.84 1.28
CA GLN A 208 23.13 -5.94 1.57
C GLN A 208 22.64 -6.79 2.75
N GLY A 209 23.10 -8.04 2.82
CA GLY A 209 22.84 -8.92 3.97
C GLY A 209 21.38 -9.37 4.10
N ILE A 210 20.62 -9.40 2.99
CA ILE A 210 19.25 -9.94 2.99
C ILE A 210 19.32 -11.45 3.29
N PRO A 211 18.66 -11.95 4.36
CA PRO A 211 18.71 -13.37 4.70
C PRO A 211 18.10 -14.26 3.61
N ASP A 212 18.62 -15.49 3.49
CA ASP A 212 18.26 -16.42 2.41
C ASP A 212 16.86 -17.01 2.55
N THR A 213 16.32 -17.02 3.77
CA THR A 213 14.98 -17.53 4.08
C THR A 213 14.09 -16.49 4.77
N ALA A 214 12.77 -16.66 4.59
CA ALA A 214 11.78 -15.80 5.24
C ALA A 214 11.83 -15.90 6.77
N GLU A 215 12.13 -17.09 7.29
CA GLU A 215 12.22 -17.40 8.71
C GLU A 215 13.44 -16.73 9.36
N GLU A 216 14.59 -16.77 8.70
CA GLU A 216 15.80 -16.06 9.14
C GLU A 216 15.59 -14.55 9.09
N PHE A 217 14.95 -14.03 8.03
CA PHE A 217 14.68 -12.60 7.94
C PHE A 217 13.71 -12.13 9.02
N GLN A 218 12.64 -12.86 9.31
CA GLN A 218 11.77 -12.53 10.45
C GLN A 218 12.49 -12.61 11.80
N THR A 219 13.46 -13.51 11.95
CA THR A 219 14.29 -13.60 13.16
C THR A 219 15.20 -12.38 13.29
N TRP A 220 15.85 -11.98 12.20
CA TRP A 220 16.65 -10.76 12.14
C TRP A 220 15.82 -9.51 12.44
N LEU A 221 14.61 -9.39 11.90
CA LEU A 221 13.70 -8.26 12.17
C LEU A 221 13.33 -8.18 13.66
N ARG A 222 12.98 -9.32 14.29
CA ARG A 222 12.67 -9.33 15.73
C ARG A 222 13.85 -8.87 16.57
N ALA A 223 15.06 -9.35 16.26
CA ALA A 223 16.27 -8.93 16.96
C ALA A 223 16.54 -7.42 16.76
N TYR A 224 16.37 -6.91 15.53
CA TYR A 224 16.49 -5.49 15.23
C TYR A 224 15.49 -4.63 16.02
N GLU A 225 14.23 -5.04 16.07
CA GLU A 225 13.20 -4.34 16.85
C GLU A 225 13.46 -4.43 18.36
N GLU A 226 13.99 -5.54 18.85
CA GLU A 226 14.35 -5.71 20.25
C GLU A 226 15.46 -4.76 20.70
N GLU A 227 16.45 -4.54 19.84
CA GLU A 227 17.61 -3.70 20.12
C GLU A 227 17.35 -2.20 19.85
N TYR A 228 16.73 -1.87 18.72
CA TYR A 228 16.69 -0.49 18.22
C TYR A 228 15.34 0.22 18.38
N MET A 229 14.23 -0.50 18.59
CA MET A 229 12.91 0.12 18.74
C MET A 229 12.66 0.60 20.18
N ILE A 230 13.34 1.70 20.53
CA ILE A 230 13.34 2.29 21.87
C ILE A 230 12.65 3.67 21.89
N PRO A 231 12.14 4.14 23.05
CA PRO A 231 11.58 5.48 23.18
C PRO A 231 12.56 6.58 22.80
N ALA A 232 12.13 7.49 21.93
CA ALA A 232 12.89 8.69 21.57
C ALA A 232 11.97 9.87 21.25
N GLN A 233 12.42 11.09 21.54
CA GLN A 233 11.64 12.30 21.26
C GLN A 233 11.37 12.46 19.76
N SER A 234 12.35 12.14 18.90
CA SER A 234 12.17 12.18 17.45
C SER A 234 11.07 11.23 16.97
N ASN A 235 10.95 10.03 17.58
CA ASN A 235 9.88 9.08 17.29
C ASN A 235 8.51 9.71 17.59
N HIS A 236 8.38 10.32 18.78
CA HIS A 236 7.15 10.96 19.22
C HIS A 236 6.72 12.09 18.28
N ASP A 237 7.66 12.97 17.92
CA ASP A 237 7.36 14.14 17.11
C ASP A 237 6.90 13.76 15.69
N VAL A 238 7.62 12.85 15.02
CA VAL A 238 7.22 12.42 13.67
C VAL A 238 5.94 11.58 13.68
N ALA A 239 5.71 10.80 14.74
CA ALA A 239 4.48 10.04 14.91
C ALA A 239 3.27 10.96 15.07
N LYS A 240 3.41 12.01 15.88
CA LYS A 240 2.38 13.04 16.08
C LYS A 240 2.02 13.78 14.80
N HIS A 241 3.01 14.15 13.97
CA HIS A 241 2.75 14.78 12.67
C HIS A 241 1.92 13.89 11.74
N THR A 242 2.22 12.59 11.72
CA THR A 242 1.47 11.61 10.92
C THR A 242 0.07 11.35 11.47
N MET A 243 -0.07 11.20 12.78
CA MET A 243 -1.37 11.04 13.43
C MET A 243 -2.31 12.22 13.12
N ASN A 244 -1.77 13.45 13.09
CA ASN A 244 -2.52 14.63 12.70
C ASN A 244 -3.00 14.57 11.23
N GLU A 245 -2.19 14.04 10.32
CA GLU A 245 -2.58 13.86 8.93
C GLU A 245 -3.68 12.80 8.76
N LEU A 246 -3.53 11.64 9.42
CA LEU A 246 -4.54 10.57 9.38
C LEU A 246 -5.90 11.01 9.93
N LEU A 247 -5.88 11.91 10.92
CA LEU A 247 -7.07 12.41 11.58
C LEU A 247 -7.56 13.75 11.02
N PHE A 248 -7.02 14.21 9.88
CA PHE A 248 -7.34 15.52 9.34
C PHE A 248 -8.85 15.72 9.14
N ALA A 249 -9.51 14.73 8.54
CA ALA A 249 -10.95 14.76 8.24
C ALA A 249 -11.84 14.51 9.47
N VAL A 250 -11.27 14.21 10.65
CA VAL A 250 -12.03 13.89 11.85
C VAL A 250 -12.40 15.18 12.60
N PRO A 251 -13.69 15.49 12.77
CA PRO A 251 -14.11 16.68 13.50
C PRO A 251 -13.56 16.71 14.92
N LYS A 252 -13.10 17.89 15.37
CA LYS A 252 -12.68 18.10 16.77
C LYS A 252 -13.86 18.14 17.75
N SER A 253 -15.08 18.31 17.24
CA SER A 253 -16.31 18.32 18.01
C SER A 253 -16.74 16.91 18.45
N PHE A 254 -17.59 16.85 19.48
CA PHE A 254 -18.22 15.61 19.98
C PHE A 254 -17.27 14.50 20.45
N GLY A 255 -15.98 14.80 20.68
CA GLY A 255 -15.01 13.81 21.14
C GLY A 255 -14.62 12.76 20.09
N LEU A 256 -14.96 12.96 18.82
CA LEU A 256 -14.64 12.02 17.73
C LEU A 256 -13.14 11.86 17.51
N ARG A 257 -12.38 12.95 17.68
CA ARG A 257 -10.93 12.93 17.48
C ARG A 257 -10.19 12.03 18.49
N PRO A 258 -10.34 12.20 19.82
CA PRO A 258 -9.77 11.26 20.79
C PRO A 258 -10.21 9.80 20.58
N PHE A 259 -11.44 9.58 20.14
CA PHE A 259 -11.93 8.25 19.79
C PHE A 259 -11.16 7.65 18.60
N CYS A 260 -11.00 8.38 17.51
CA CYS A 260 -10.24 7.95 16.34
C CYS A 260 -8.74 7.80 16.64
N GLU A 261 -8.15 8.65 17.49
CA GLU A 261 -6.79 8.46 18.01
C GLU A 261 -6.68 7.12 18.75
N GLY A 262 -7.65 6.79 19.61
CA GLY A 262 -7.71 5.50 20.30
C GLY A 262 -7.76 4.32 19.33
N ILE A 263 -8.52 4.45 18.23
CA ILE A 263 -8.57 3.43 17.17
C ILE A 263 -7.19 3.26 16.52
N ILE A 264 -6.55 4.33 16.07
CA ILE A 264 -5.24 4.24 15.40
C ILE A 264 -4.19 3.67 16.37
N ARG A 265 -4.15 4.15 17.62
CA ARG A 265 -3.26 3.61 18.66
C ARG A 265 -3.49 2.12 18.91
N SER A 266 -4.74 1.64 18.84
CA SER A 266 -5.06 0.22 19.01
C SER A 266 -4.61 -0.68 17.86
N LEU A 267 -4.32 -0.09 16.69
CA LEU A 267 -3.74 -0.81 15.55
C LEU A 267 -2.21 -0.91 15.64
N LEU A 268 -1.56 -0.13 16.52
CA LEU A 268 -0.13 -0.20 16.75
C LEU A 268 0.21 -1.35 17.69
N GLU A 269 1.30 -2.05 17.38
CA GLU A 269 1.90 -3.01 18.30
C GLU A 269 2.45 -2.28 19.52
N ASP A 270 2.44 -2.94 20.69
CA ASP A 270 2.82 -2.30 21.95
C ASP A 270 4.24 -1.71 21.91
N ARG A 271 5.20 -2.44 21.32
CA ARG A 271 6.59 -1.96 21.18
C ARG A 271 6.65 -0.66 20.37
N VAL A 272 5.94 -0.60 19.24
CA VAL A 272 5.86 0.57 18.36
C VAL A 272 5.26 1.77 19.11
N ARG A 273 4.13 1.53 19.77
CA ARG A 273 3.42 2.56 20.57
C ARG A 273 4.29 3.11 21.70
N ILE A 274 4.97 2.22 22.44
CA ILE A 274 5.88 2.60 23.54
C ILE A 274 7.07 3.40 23.00
N ALA A 275 7.69 2.95 21.91
CA ALA A 275 8.82 3.64 21.29
C ALA A 275 8.45 5.01 20.71
N MET A 276 7.21 5.20 20.28
CA MET A 276 6.65 6.51 19.88
C MET A 276 6.18 7.37 21.06
N MET A 277 6.28 6.86 22.29
CA MET A 277 5.78 7.52 23.51
C MET A 277 4.28 7.84 23.44
N GLU A 278 3.51 7.01 22.73
CA GLU A 278 2.05 7.16 22.62
C GLU A 278 1.35 6.48 23.82
N PRO A 279 0.27 7.10 24.35
CA PRO A 279 -0.49 6.52 25.45
C PRO A 279 -1.16 5.21 25.03
N GLU A 280 -1.43 4.34 26.02
CA GLU A 280 -2.16 3.10 25.80
C GLU A 280 -3.53 3.38 25.19
N ALA A 281 -3.91 2.60 24.17
CA ALA A 281 -5.22 2.71 23.57
C ALA A 281 -6.29 2.20 24.56
N PRO A 282 -7.44 2.87 24.67
CA PRO A 282 -8.54 2.33 25.46
C PRO A 282 -8.94 0.94 24.97
N ARG A 283 -9.12 -0.03 25.88
CA ARG A 283 -9.43 -1.44 25.51
C ARG A 283 -10.62 -1.58 24.58
N TYR A 284 -11.65 -0.72 24.74
CA TYR A 284 -12.81 -0.73 23.86
C TYR A 284 -12.47 -0.40 22.40
N ALA A 285 -11.45 0.44 22.15
CA ALA A 285 -11.08 0.87 20.80
C ALA A 285 -10.56 -0.32 19.98
N SER A 286 -9.78 -1.19 20.62
CA SER A 286 -9.32 -2.45 20.02
C SER A 286 -10.51 -3.34 19.64
N TYR A 287 -11.46 -3.60 20.55
CA TYR A 287 -12.64 -4.41 20.23
C TYR A 287 -13.47 -3.83 19.09
N VAL A 288 -13.66 -2.51 19.08
CA VAL A 288 -14.41 -1.82 18.02
C VAL A 288 -13.70 -1.96 16.67
N VAL A 289 -12.40 -1.67 16.59
CA VAL A 289 -11.67 -1.72 15.31
C VAL A 289 -11.57 -3.15 14.78
N HIS A 290 -11.26 -4.13 15.64
CA HIS A 290 -11.22 -5.54 15.23
C HIS A 290 -12.60 -6.05 14.81
N GLY A 291 -13.66 -5.65 15.52
CA GLY A 291 -15.05 -5.99 15.17
C GLY A 291 -15.47 -5.41 13.82
N LEU A 292 -15.18 -4.12 13.58
CA LEU A 292 -15.49 -3.44 12.31
C LEU A 292 -14.71 -4.05 11.14
N LEU A 293 -13.40 -4.25 11.29
CA LEU A 293 -12.58 -4.87 10.24
C LEU A 293 -12.97 -6.33 10.00
N GLY A 294 -13.33 -7.08 11.06
CA GLY A 294 -13.87 -8.43 10.95
C GLY A 294 -15.21 -8.48 10.20
N LEU A 295 -16.11 -7.51 10.46
CA LEU A 295 -17.36 -7.37 9.72
C LEU A 295 -17.12 -7.02 8.25
N VAL A 296 -16.17 -6.13 7.96
CA VAL A 296 -15.75 -5.80 6.59
C VAL A 296 -15.21 -7.05 5.89
N ALA A 297 -14.33 -7.81 6.55
CA ALA A 297 -13.76 -9.05 6.04
C ALA A 297 -14.86 -10.09 5.75
N PHE A 298 -15.80 -10.29 6.68
CA PHE A 298 -16.94 -11.20 6.52
C PHE A 298 -17.82 -10.79 5.33
N THR A 299 -18.19 -9.51 5.28
CA THR A 299 -19.04 -8.95 4.21
C THR A 299 -18.37 -9.09 2.86
N GLN A 300 -17.08 -8.75 2.77
CA GLN A 300 -16.29 -8.96 1.56
C GLN A 300 -16.26 -10.44 1.19
N ARG A 301 -15.99 -11.35 2.12
CA ARG A 301 -15.87 -12.79 1.85
C ARG A 301 -17.15 -13.39 1.28
N HIS A 302 -18.29 -13.04 1.86
CA HIS A 302 -19.53 -13.80 1.67
C HIS A 302 -20.61 -13.05 0.90
N LEU A 303 -20.64 -11.72 0.98
CA LEU A 303 -21.77 -10.93 0.51
C LEU A 303 -21.46 -10.08 -0.71
N LEU A 304 -20.20 -9.73 -0.95
CA LEU A 304 -19.80 -8.92 -2.11
C LEU A 304 -19.27 -9.79 -3.24
N LEU A 305 -19.54 -9.42 -4.49
CA LEU A 305 -18.86 -10.02 -5.64
C LEU A 305 -17.37 -9.63 -5.66
N PRO A 306 -16.47 -10.49 -6.17
CA PRO A 306 -15.06 -10.14 -6.33
C PRO A 306 -14.89 -9.04 -7.39
N ARG A 307 -13.74 -8.36 -7.36
CA ARG A 307 -13.42 -7.33 -8.35
C ARG A 307 -13.28 -7.95 -9.75
N TRP A 308 -13.91 -7.32 -10.73
CA TRP A 308 -13.82 -7.74 -12.13
C TRP A 308 -12.56 -7.20 -12.80
N LYS A 309 -12.19 -5.95 -12.46
CA LYS A 309 -10.99 -5.26 -12.94
C LYS A 309 -9.99 -5.06 -11.79
N PRO A 310 -8.69 -5.06 -12.07
CA PRO A 310 -7.69 -4.75 -11.05
C PRO A 310 -7.90 -3.33 -10.53
N SER A 311 -7.57 -3.11 -9.27
CA SER A 311 -7.56 -1.80 -8.64
C SER A 311 -6.19 -1.58 -8.03
N ALA A 312 -5.45 -0.59 -8.52
CA ALA A 312 -4.18 -0.15 -7.95
C ALA A 312 -4.24 1.36 -7.71
N ALA A 313 -3.38 1.87 -6.82
CA ALA A 313 -3.23 3.32 -6.60
C ALA A 313 -2.74 4.04 -7.88
N VAL A 314 -1.94 3.34 -8.69
CA VAL A 314 -1.54 3.77 -10.03
C VAL A 314 -2.30 2.94 -11.06
N GLN A 315 -3.17 3.59 -11.84
CA GLN A 315 -3.89 2.98 -12.97
C GLN A 315 -3.27 3.45 -14.29
N ILE A 316 -3.10 2.54 -15.24
CA ILE A 316 -2.62 2.82 -16.60
C ILE A 316 -3.89 3.03 -17.46
N PRO A 317 -4.11 4.14 -18.21
CA PRO A 317 -3.18 5.20 -18.66
C PRO A 317 -3.25 6.54 -17.89
N LEU A 318 -4.15 6.70 -16.90
CA LEU A 318 -4.16 7.87 -16.02
C LEU A 318 -4.36 7.42 -14.57
N PRO A 319 -3.48 7.85 -13.65
CA PRO A 319 -3.49 7.36 -12.28
C PRO A 319 -4.73 7.89 -11.57
N LYS A 320 -5.52 6.97 -11.03
CA LYS A 320 -6.66 7.27 -10.17
C LYS A 320 -6.16 7.28 -8.73
N ILE A 321 -5.57 8.40 -8.31
CA ILE A 321 -4.96 8.53 -6.99
C ILE A 321 -6.06 8.79 -5.95
N GLU A 322 -6.14 7.93 -4.94
CA GLU A 322 -6.79 8.27 -3.68
C GLU A 322 -5.75 9.01 -2.83
N PHE A 323 -6.13 10.18 -2.34
CA PHE A 323 -5.23 11.09 -1.64
C PHE A 323 -5.66 11.22 -0.18
N THR A 324 -4.75 11.69 0.68
CA THR A 324 -5.01 11.88 2.11
C THR A 324 -5.83 13.16 2.35
N SER A 325 -5.21 14.26 2.74
CA SER A 325 -5.86 15.55 3.00
C SER A 325 -5.92 16.47 1.78
N LYS A 326 -4.86 16.44 0.96
CA LYS A 326 -4.66 17.36 -0.20
C LYS A 326 -4.64 16.60 -1.53
N PRO A 327 -5.24 17.16 -2.59
CA PRO A 327 -5.46 16.46 -3.86
C PRO A 327 -4.24 16.49 -4.78
N TRP A 328 -3.06 16.11 -4.28
CA TRP A 328 -1.84 16.01 -5.09
C TRP A 328 -2.05 15.06 -6.26
N TYR A 329 -1.72 15.55 -7.46
CA TYR A 329 -1.80 14.85 -8.75
C TYR A 329 -3.20 14.39 -9.18
N LYS A 330 -4.24 14.76 -8.45
CA LYS A 330 -5.60 14.38 -8.80
C LYS A 330 -6.07 15.20 -10.00
N PRO A 331 -6.57 14.56 -11.07
CA PRO A 331 -7.15 15.29 -12.19
C PRO A 331 -8.32 16.17 -11.77
N ARG A 332 -8.41 17.37 -12.37
CA ARG A 332 -9.53 18.27 -12.12
C ARG A 332 -10.84 17.63 -12.58
N GLY A 333 -11.78 17.45 -11.64
CA GLY A 333 -13.11 16.95 -11.96
C GLY A 333 -13.87 17.93 -12.86
N GLN A 334 -14.69 17.39 -13.77
CA GLN A 334 -15.67 18.14 -14.56
C GLN A 334 -17.10 17.72 -14.17
N GLY A 335 -18.08 18.62 -14.30
CA GLY A 335 -19.49 18.36 -14.02
C GLY A 335 -19.75 17.82 -12.60
N LEU A 336 -20.41 16.66 -12.49
CA LEU A 336 -20.73 16.01 -11.21
C LEU A 336 -19.50 15.71 -10.34
N ARG A 337 -18.34 15.43 -10.96
CA ARG A 337 -17.10 15.18 -10.19
C ARG A 337 -16.60 16.44 -9.49
N PHE A 338 -16.72 17.59 -10.16
CA PHE A 338 -16.38 18.88 -9.56
C PHE A 338 -17.32 19.22 -8.40
N LEU A 339 -18.62 18.97 -8.56
CA LEU A 339 -19.60 19.17 -7.48
C LEU A 339 -19.32 18.25 -6.28
N ARG A 340 -18.98 16.97 -6.53
CA ARG A 340 -18.54 16.05 -5.48
C ARG A 340 -17.29 16.57 -4.78
N ASP A 341 -16.28 17.04 -5.50
CA ASP A 341 -15.06 17.57 -4.90
C ASP A 341 -15.35 18.79 -4.02
N ARG A 342 -16.22 19.72 -4.48
CA ARG A 342 -16.68 20.85 -3.66
C ARG A 342 -17.45 20.41 -2.42
N LEU A 343 -18.31 19.40 -2.53
CA LEU A 343 -19.05 18.86 -1.39
C LEU A 343 -18.10 18.27 -0.35
N LEU A 344 -17.10 17.49 -0.78
CA LEU A 344 -16.12 16.87 0.12
C LEU A 344 -15.28 17.92 0.86
N VAL A 345 -14.96 19.05 0.22
CA VAL A 345 -14.32 20.20 0.89
C VAL A 345 -15.29 20.88 1.86
N LEU A 346 -16.54 21.10 1.45
CA LEU A 346 -17.56 21.75 2.27
C LEU A 346 -17.83 20.98 3.58
N ILE A 347 -17.84 19.65 3.53
CA ILE A 347 -18.05 18.79 4.71
C ILE A 347 -16.75 18.44 5.44
N GLY A 348 -15.62 19.04 5.05
CA GLY A 348 -14.34 18.93 5.76
C GLY A 348 -13.59 17.61 5.58
N ILE A 349 -13.94 16.80 4.58
CA ILE A 349 -13.21 15.56 4.25
C ILE A 349 -11.88 15.88 3.54
N HIS A 350 -11.86 16.91 2.69
CA HIS A 350 -10.65 17.38 2.01
C HIS A 350 -10.40 18.85 2.30
N GLU A 351 -9.13 19.26 2.28
CA GLU A 351 -8.76 20.67 2.54
C GLU A 351 -9.09 21.59 1.35
N ASP A 352 -8.88 21.09 0.12
CA ASP A 352 -9.06 21.88 -1.10
C ASP A 352 -9.44 20.97 -2.28
N ILE A 353 -9.91 21.58 -3.35
CA ILE A 353 -10.20 20.94 -4.63
C ILE A 353 -8.93 20.81 -5.48
N PRO A 354 -8.88 19.87 -6.45
CA PRO A 354 -7.73 19.76 -7.36
C PRO A 354 -7.50 21.06 -8.15
N ARG A 355 -6.26 21.56 -8.10
CA ARG A 355 -5.79 22.82 -8.72
C ARG A 355 -4.36 22.66 -9.23
N LEU A 356 -3.88 23.65 -9.97
CA LEU A 356 -2.51 23.69 -10.53
C LEU A 356 -1.44 23.57 -9.44
N GLN A 357 -1.63 24.22 -8.28
CA GLN A 357 -0.71 24.11 -7.14
C GLN A 357 -0.55 22.68 -6.61
N TYR A 358 -1.52 21.80 -6.87
CA TYR A 358 -1.50 20.37 -6.54
C TYR A 358 -1.19 19.50 -7.76
N LYS A 359 -0.73 20.08 -8.86
CA LYS A 359 -0.35 19.37 -10.10
C LYS A 359 -1.48 18.50 -10.65
N CYS A 360 -2.68 19.06 -10.76
CA CYS A 360 -3.84 18.34 -11.30
C CYS A 360 -3.71 17.90 -12.78
N GLU A 361 -2.61 18.26 -13.45
CA GLU A 361 -2.26 17.82 -14.80
C GLU A 361 -1.51 16.48 -14.83
N GLY A 362 -1.00 16.00 -13.69
CA GLY A 362 -0.31 14.72 -13.57
C GLY A 362 1.08 14.86 -12.93
N TYR A 363 1.91 13.83 -13.11
CA TYR A 363 3.28 13.80 -12.64
C TYR A 363 4.14 12.97 -13.58
N PHE A 364 5.44 13.23 -13.54
CA PHE A 364 6.46 12.33 -14.06
C PHE A 364 7.13 11.60 -12.90
N LEU A 365 7.39 10.30 -13.08
CA LEU A 365 7.98 9.47 -12.02
C LEU A 365 9.34 9.99 -11.55
N HIS A 366 10.16 10.51 -12.47
CA HIS A 366 11.48 11.06 -12.17
C HIS A 366 11.44 12.42 -11.45
N GLU A 367 10.27 13.04 -11.31
CA GLU A 367 10.08 14.33 -10.62
C GLU A 367 9.49 14.17 -9.21
N LEU A 368 8.98 12.98 -8.86
CA LEU A 368 8.36 12.72 -7.56
C LEU A 368 9.34 12.93 -6.41
N GLY A 369 8.84 13.38 -5.26
CA GLY A 369 9.61 13.68 -4.07
C GLY A 369 9.57 15.16 -3.67
N PRO A 370 10.48 15.57 -2.76
CA PRO A 370 10.56 16.94 -2.26
C PRO A 370 10.64 18.00 -3.38
N ILE A 371 10.00 19.15 -3.18
CA ILE A 371 9.93 20.25 -4.17
C ILE A 371 11.33 20.66 -4.66
N ASN A 372 12.30 20.71 -3.75
CA ASN A 372 13.67 21.11 -4.07
C ASN A 372 14.39 20.11 -5.00
N PHE A 373 13.96 18.85 -5.04
CA PHE A 373 14.56 17.82 -5.90
C PHE A 373 13.78 17.58 -7.19
N GLU A 374 12.70 18.32 -7.42
CA GLU A 374 11.79 18.08 -8.52
C GLU A 374 12.46 18.28 -9.89
N GLN A 375 13.41 19.20 -9.98
CA GLN A 375 14.14 19.53 -11.21
C GLN A 375 15.59 18.99 -11.20
N GLU A 376 15.92 18.10 -10.26
CA GLU A 376 17.27 17.58 -10.08
C GLU A 376 17.35 16.08 -10.39
N GLY A 377 18.50 15.67 -10.95
CA GLY A 377 18.86 14.26 -11.14
C GLY A 377 18.06 13.52 -12.20
N HIS A 378 17.39 14.22 -13.14
CA HIS A 378 16.55 13.56 -14.14
C HIS A 378 17.34 12.59 -15.02
N GLU A 379 18.48 13.04 -15.56
CA GLU A 379 19.34 12.20 -16.39
C GLU A 379 19.95 11.05 -15.59
N GLU A 380 20.42 11.32 -14.37
CA GLU A 380 20.93 10.30 -13.45
C GLU A 380 19.87 9.21 -13.18
N VAL A 381 18.63 9.61 -12.88
CA VAL A 381 17.51 8.68 -12.65
C VAL A 381 17.21 7.85 -13.89
N MET A 382 17.27 8.42 -15.09
CA MET A 382 17.05 7.66 -16.33
C MET A 382 18.17 6.66 -16.61
N ASN A 383 19.43 7.04 -16.35
CA ASN A 383 20.57 6.15 -16.50
C ASN A 383 20.49 5.00 -15.48
N MET A 384 20.20 5.31 -14.21
CA MET A 384 19.97 4.29 -13.18
C MET A 384 18.80 3.37 -13.55
N ALA A 385 17.70 3.89 -14.12
CA ALA A 385 16.58 3.09 -14.56
C ALA A 385 16.97 2.13 -15.70
N ALA A 386 17.79 2.59 -16.65
CA ALA A 386 18.31 1.77 -17.73
C ALA A 386 19.19 0.63 -17.19
N GLU A 387 20.05 0.91 -16.21
CA GLU A 387 20.86 -0.10 -15.52
C GLU A 387 19.99 -1.14 -14.79
N LEU A 388 18.97 -0.69 -14.05
CA LEU A 388 18.06 -1.58 -13.31
C LEU A 388 17.23 -2.49 -14.21
N GLN A 389 16.90 -2.03 -15.42
CA GLN A 389 16.14 -2.78 -16.42
C GLN A 389 17.04 -3.66 -17.30
N GLY A 390 18.32 -3.29 -17.47
CA GLY A 390 19.25 -3.96 -18.38
C GLY A 390 19.13 -3.54 -19.84
N CYS A 391 18.35 -2.48 -20.15
CA CYS A 391 18.24 -1.89 -21.49
C CYS A 391 17.94 -0.39 -21.40
N PRO A 392 18.21 0.39 -22.47
CA PRO A 392 17.92 1.83 -22.47
C PRO A 392 16.44 2.14 -22.24
N VAL A 393 16.16 3.18 -21.45
CA VAL A 393 14.81 3.73 -21.32
C VAL A 393 14.39 4.33 -22.67
N VAL A 394 13.26 3.88 -23.20
CA VAL A 394 12.72 4.33 -24.50
C VAL A 394 12.50 5.85 -24.49
N ASP A 395 12.81 6.53 -25.60
CA ASP A 395 12.79 8.00 -25.70
C ASP A 395 11.44 8.64 -25.32
N ALA A 396 10.33 7.93 -25.52
CA ALA A 396 9.00 8.38 -25.10
C ALA A 396 8.86 8.62 -23.59
N TRP A 397 9.77 8.10 -22.77
CA TRP A 397 9.80 8.27 -21.31
C TRP A 397 10.89 9.21 -20.83
N LYS A 398 11.79 9.65 -21.72
CA LYS A 398 12.85 10.61 -21.37
C LYS A 398 12.22 12.00 -21.22
N PRO A 399 12.73 12.83 -20.29
CA PRO A 399 12.27 14.22 -20.19
C PRO A 399 12.58 14.94 -21.50
N GLU A 400 11.59 15.66 -22.05
CA GLU A 400 11.90 16.66 -23.08
C GLU A 400 12.75 17.77 -22.43
N PRO A 401 13.77 18.31 -23.12
CA PRO A 401 14.48 19.47 -22.63
C PRO A 401 13.48 20.63 -22.48
N ARG A 402 13.16 20.98 -21.23
CA ARG A 402 12.30 22.14 -20.93
C ARG A 402 13.04 23.39 -21.42
N LYS A 403 12.43 24.11 -22.37
CA LYS A 403 12.95 25.36 -22.94
C LYS A 403 12.97 26.50 -21.93
#